data_AF-A0A813PZ03-F1
#
_entry.id   AF-A0A813PZ03-F1
#
_cell.length_a   1.000
_cell.length_b   1.000
_cell.length_c   1.000
_cell.angle_alpha   90.00
_cell.angle_beta   90.00
_cell.angle_gamma   90.00
#
_symmetry.space_group_name_H-M   'P 1'
#
loop_
_entity.id
_entity.type
_entity.pdbx_description
1 polymer ?
#
loop_
_entity_poly.entity_id
_entity_poly.type
_entity_poly.pdbx_seq_one_letter_code
_entity_poly.pdbx_strand_id
1 'polypeptide(L)'
;MKKLNDMKEFKRSLELFRECEQTKHDMITDLAVGQALKSCANIKDFQAGSRIHHRYASLIEKNNYSIGSLIDFYMQSKDVDNAQLLFDKLEKKTVAIYSIMMKDAEKEVLNVKEHLDCHGSFTRYFTFDPTKKFLLVANQKSNNLVCFSYNYDNGTYTFVSQLDNIESPQHIVFLNDPSL
;
A
#
# COMPACT_ATOMS: atom_id res chain seq x y z
N MET A 1 -15.44 18.76 6.25
CA MET A 1 -16.57 17.80 6.19
C MET A 1 -16.14 16.37 5.86
N LYS A 2 -15.37 16.10 4.79
CA LYS A 2 -14.98 14.73 4.37
C LYS A 2 -14.27 13.90 5.48
N LYS A 3 -13.22 14.44 6.12
CA LYS A 3 -12.50 13.79 7.24
C LYS A 3 -13.39 13.38 8.42
N LEU A 4 -14.43 14.14 8.74
CA LEU A 4 -15.34 13.83 9.85
C LEU A 4 -16.30 12.68 9.48
N ASN A 5 -16.71 12.62 8.21
CA ASN A 5 -17.53 11.53 7.71
C ASN A 5 -16.73 10.22 7.67
N ASP A 6 -15.49 10.27 7.18
CA ASP A 6 -14.59 9.12 7.14
C ASP A 6 -14.34 8.54 8.55
N MET A 7 -14.19 9.41 9.56
CA MET A 7 -14.00 8.97 10.95
C MET A 7 -15.22 8.24 11.53
N LYS A 8 -16.44 8.62 11.13
CA LYS A 8 -17.67 7.90 11.55
C LYS A 8 -17.73 6.51 10.94
N GLU A 9 -17.37 6.38 9.67
CA GLU A 9 -17.33 5.07 8.98
C GLU A 9 -16.33 4.12 9.63
N PHE A 10 -15.14 4.59 10.01
CA PHE A 10 -14.16 3.75 10.73
C PHE A 10 -14.66 3.30 12.11
N LYS A 11 -15.32 4.18 12.87
CA LYS A 11 -15.93 3.80 14.15
C LYS A 11 -17.00 2.72 13.94
N ARG A 12 -17.89 2.92 12.96
CA ARG A 12 -18.95 1.97 12.65
C ARG A 12 -18.40 0.62 12.20
N SER A 13 -17.36 0.62 11.37
CA SER A 13 -16.68 -0.60 10.94
C SER A 13 -16.11 -1.38 12.13
N LEU A 14 -15.47 -0.70 13.09
CA LEU A 14 -14.93 -1.34 14.28
C LEU A 14 -16.02 -1.87 15.22
N GLU A 15 -17.15 -1.18 15.35
CA GLU A 15 -18.32 -1.66 16.08
C GLU A 15 -18.86 -2.96 15.49
N LEU A 16 -19.08 -3.00 14.16
CA LEU A 16 -19.55 -4.20 13.47
C LEU A 16 -18.58 -5.37 13.63
N PHE A 17 -17.27 -5.12 13.60
CA PHE A 17 -16.28 -6.15 13.87
C PHE A 17 -16.43 -6.72 15.29
N ARG A 18 -16.61 -5.86 16.31
CA ARG A 18 -16.81 -6.28 17.71
C ARG A 18 -18.11 -7.07 17.90
N GLU A 19 -19.18 -6.69 17.20
CA GLU A 19 -20.45 -7.45 17.20
C GLU A 19 -20.27 -8.84 16.59
N CYS A 20 -19.57 -8.94 15.46
CA CYS A 20 -19.23 -10.23 14.84
C CYS A 20 -18.33 -11.09 15.75
N GLU A 21 -17.37 -10.47 16.45
CA GLU A 21 -16.47 -11.15 17.38
C GLU A 21 -17.22 -11.78 18.56
N GLN A 22 -18.33 -11.17 18.99
CA GLN A 22 -19.19 -11.68 20.07
C GLN A 22 -20.18 -12.74 19.61
N THR A 23 -20.74 -12.60 18.39
CA THR A 23 -21.88 -13.42 17.93
C THR A 23 -21.49 -14.56 17.00
N LYS A 24 -20.39 -14.41 16.25
CA LYS A 24 -19.98 -15.31 15.15
C LYS A 24 -18.46 -15.42 15.05
N HIS A 25 -17.80 -15.72 16.17
CA HIS A 25 -16.34 -15.74 16.28
C HIS A 25 -15.66 -16.56 15.16
N ASP A 26 -16.21 -17.74 14.86
CA ASP A 26 -15.64 -18.67 13.86
C ASP A 26 -15.75 -18.19 12.41
N MET A 27 -16.52 -17.11 12.15
CA MET A 27 -16.67 -16.51 10.82
C MET A 27 -15.72 -15.32 10.58
N ILE A 28 -14.90 -14.95 11.57
CA ILE A 28 -13.96 -13.83 11.41
C ILE A 28 -12.87 -14.23 10.41
N THR A 29 -12.72 -13.42 9.37
CA THR A 29 -11.73 -13.60 8.32
C THR A 29 -10.56 -12.64 8.51
N ASP A 30 -9.41 -13.00 7.95
CA ASP A 30 -8.22 -12.12 7.93
C ASP A 30 -8.53 -10.74 7.32
N LEU A 31 -9.35 -10.70 6.26
CA LEU A 31 -9.80 -9.43 5.68
C LEU A 31 -10.57 -8.56 6.68
N ALA A 32 -11.47 -9.16 7.46
CA ALA A 32 -12.24 -8.42 8.47
C ALA A 32 -11.33 -7.88 9.57
N VAL A 33 -10.33 -8.67 10.00
CA VAL A 33 -9.28 -8.23 10.94
C VAL A 33 -8.49 -7.05 10.37
N GLY A 34 -8.10 -7.12 9.10
CA GLY A 34 -7.41 -6.02 8.41
C GLY A 34 -8.23 -4.73 8.38
N GLN A 35 -9.53 -4.80 8.12
CA GLN A 35 -10.40 -3.62 8.18
C GLN A 35 -10.53 -3.06 9.60
N ALA A 36 -10.65 -3.92 10.61
CA ALA A 36 -10.70 -3.49 12.00
C ALA A 36 -9.40 -2.79 12.43
N LEU A 37 -8.24 -3.34 12.06
CA LEU A 37 -6.93 -2.71 12.31
C LEU A 37 -6.82 -1.35 11.62
N LYS A 38 -7.24 -1.26 10.35
CA LYS A 38 -7.29 0.01 9.61
C LYS A 38 -8.19 1.03 10.30
N SER A 39 -9.35 0.60 10.79
CA SER A 39 -10.26 1.46 11.56
C SER A 39 -9.62 1.94 12.85
N CYS A 40 -9.00 1.04 13.64
CA CYS A 40 -8.26 1.39 14.85
C CYS A 40 -7.16 2.43 14.60
N ALA A 41 -6.39 2.28 13.52
CA ALA A 41 -5.35 3.23 13.15
C ALA A 41 -5.92 4.63 12.86
N ASN A 42 -6.97 4.71 12.02
CA ASN A 42 -7.58 5.98 11.62
C ASN A 42 -8.30 6.71 12.76
N ILE A 43 -8.89 5.99 13.73
CA ILE A 43 -9.53 6.59 14.90
C ILE A 43 -8.58 6.74 16.09
N LYS A 44 -7.32 6.29 15.95
CA LYS A 44 -6.28 6.29 17.00
C LYS A 44 -6.62 5.45 18.24
N ASP A 45 -7.40 4.39 18.09
CA ASP A 45 -7.66 3.40 19.16
C ASP A 45 -6.61 2.29 19.10
N PHE A 46 -5.37 2.63 19.44
CA PHE A 46 -4.23 1.71 19.36
C PHE A 46 -4.35 0.53 20.34
N GLN A 47 -5.00 0.75 21.50
CA GLN A 47 -5.24 -0.33 22.44
C GLN A 47 -6.15 -1.41 21.84
N ALA A 48 -7.24 -1.02 21.15
CA ALA A 48 -8.09 -1.99 20.46
C ALA A 48 -7.33 -2.72 19.34
N GLY A 49 -6.54 -2.01 18.53
CA GLY A 49 -5.75 -2.62 17.46
C GLY A 49 -4.75 -3.65 17.98
N SER A 50 -4.02 -3.35 19.06
CA SER A 50 -3.11 -4.31 19.68
C SER A 50 -3.82 -5.54 20.24
N ARG A 51 -5.03 -5.39 20.82
CA ARG A 51 -5.84 -6.54 21.27
C ARG A 51 -6.27 -7.42 20.09
N ILE A 52 -6.71 -6.80 19.00
CA ILE A 52 -7.12 -7.49 17.78
C ILE A 52 -5.93 -8.27 17.20
N HIS A 53 -4.76 -7.64 17.07
CA HIS A 53 -3.57 -8.34 16.56
C HIS A 53 -3.23 -9.55 17.44
N HIS A 54 -3.11 -9.41 18.76
CA HIS A 54 -2.80 -10.54 19.63
C HIS A 54 -3.82 -11.67 19.54
N ARG A 55 -5.12 -11.34 19.45
CA ARG A 55 -6.18 -12.36 19.37
C ARG A 55 -6.17 -13.13 18.05
N TYR A 56 -5.84 -12.46 16.95
CA TYR A 56 -5.94 -13.01 15.60
C TYR A 56 -4.57 -13.25 14.94
N ALA A 57 -3.47 -13.26 15.71
CA ALA A 57 -2.12 -13.41 15.19
C ALA A 57 -1.97 -14.63 14.26
N SER A 58 -2.47 -15.80 14.68
CA SER A 58 -2.41 -17.03 13.88
C SER A 58 -3.19 -16.94 12.56
N LEU A 59 -4.29 -16.18 12.53
CA LEU A 59 -5.09 -15.98 11.32
C LEU A 59 -4.37 -15.09 10.31
N ILE A 60 -3.69 -14.05 10.79
CA ILE A 60 -2.87 -13.12 10.00
C ILE A 60 -1.61 -13.83 9.48
N GLU A 61 -0.92 -14.60 10.32
CA GLU A 61 0.26 -15.37 9.91
C GLU A 61 -0.08 -16.40 8.81
N LYS A 62 -1.27 -17.00 8.90
CA LYS A 62 -1.75 -17.94 7.88
C LYS A 62 -2.17 -17.25 6.58
N ASN A 63 -2.70 -16.03 6.66
CA ASN A 63 -3.27 -15.30 5.53
C ASN A 63 -2.66 -13.90 5.47
N ASN A 64 -1.74 -13.65 4.54
CA ASN A 64 -1.03 -12.38 4.46
C ASN A 64 -1.86 -11.21 3.87
N TYR A 65 -3.20 -11.25 3.87
CA TYR A 65 -4.01 -10.17 3.25
C TYR A 65 -4.07 -8.93 4.15
N SER A 66 -4.18 -9.12 5.46
CA SER A 66 -4.25 -8.03 6.44
C SER A 66 -2.90 -7.46 6.84
N ILE A 67 -1.79 -8.09 6.44
CA ILE A 67 -0.44 -7.71 6.89
C ILE A 67 -0.11 -6.25 6.58
N GLY A 68 -0.54 -5.75 5.41
CA GLY A 68 -0.36 -4.33 5.07
C GLY A 68 -1.14 -3.39 5.99
N SER A 69 -2.34 -3.78 6.41
CA SER A 69 -3.12 -3.02 7.41
C SER A 69 -2.49 -3.07 8.80
N LEU A 70 -1.87 -4.20 9.17
CA LEU A 70 -1.16 -4.33 10.44
C LEU A 70 0.12 -3.50 10.46
N ILE A 71 0.90 -3.50 9.38
CA ILE A 71 2.08 -2.62 9.22
C ILE A 71 1.65 -1.15 9.30
N ASP A 72 0.61 -0.74 8.56
CA ASP A 72 0.10 0.65 8.61
C ASP A 72 -0.40 1.04 10.01
N PHE A 73 -1.02 0.10 10.73
CA PHE A 73 -1.41 0.28 12.12
C PHE A 73 -0.21 0.57 13.02
N TYR A 74 0.84 -0.25 12.94
CA TYR A 74 2.05 -0.10 13.75
C TYR A 74 2.83 1.19 13.44
N MET A 75 2.92 1.56 12.16
CA MET A 75 3.48 2.84 11.74
C MET A 75 2.73 4.02 12.37
N GLN A 76 1.39 3.98 12.37
CA GLN A 76 0.55 5.02 12.96
C GLN A 76 0.57 5.04 14.50
N SER A 77 0.72 3.88 15.15
CA SER A 77 0.88 3.80 16.62
C SER A 77 2.30 4.14 17.10
N LYS A 78 3.21 4.50 16.17
CA LYS A 78 4.62 4.81 16.43
C LYS A 78 5.47 3.63 16.94
N ASP A 79 5.02 2.41 16.69
CA ASP A 79 5.76 1.19 17.02
C ASP A 79 6.44 0.68 15.75
N VAL A 80 7.55 1.35 15.42
CA VAL A 80 8.30 1.14 14.18
C VAL A 80 8.96 -0.23 14.15
N ASP A 81 9.43 -0.70 15.29
CA ASP A 81 10.14 -1.98 15.39
C ASP A 81 9.24 -3.14 14.96
N ASN A 82 7.97 -3.15 15.40
CA ASN A 82 7.02 -4.15 14.94
C ASN A 82 6.64 -3.99 13.46
N ALA A 83 6.49 -2.76 12.97
CA ALA A 83 6.25 -2.52 11.54
C ALA A 83 7.41 -3.05 10.68
N GLN A 84 8.65 -2.77 11.08
CA GLN A 84 9.87 -3.22 10.42
C GLN A 84 10.01 -4.74 10.46
N LEU A 85 9.78 -5.36 11.63
CA LEU A 85 9.81 -6.81 11.77
C LEU A 85 8.83 -7.52 10.83
N LEU A 86 7.60 -7.02 10.73
CA LEU A 86 6.58 -7.55 9.82
C LEU A 86 6.97 -7.33 8.37
N PHE A 87 7.47 -6.15 8.04
CA PHE A 87 7.97 -5.83 6.70
C PHE A 87 9.08 -6.79 6.28
N ASP A 88 10.08 -7.02 7.13
CA ASP A 88 11.22 -7.88 6.83
C ASP A 88 10.82 -9.34 6.62
N LYS A 89 9.84 -9.84 7.37
CA LYS A 89 9.28 -11.20 7.24
C LYS A 89 8.55 -11.44 5.91
N LEU A 90 8.13 -10.41 5.18
CA LEU A 90 7.44 -10.59 3.90
C LEU A 90 8.40 -11.01 2.80
N GLU A 91 8.19 -12.20 2.24
CA GLU A 91 8.92 -12.70 1.07
C GLU A 91 8.73 -11.79 -0.15
N LYS A 92 7.50 -11.32 -0.39
CA LYS A 92 7.14 -10.40 -1.48
C LYS A 92 6.50 -9.14 -0.93
N LYS A 93 7.17 -8.00 -1.11
CA LYS A 93 6.70 -6.68 -0.69
C LYS A 93 6.06 -5.97 -1.87
N THR A 94 4.85 -5.46 -1.69
CA THR A 94 4.14 -4.69 -2.72
C THR A 94 4.45 -3.20 -2.63
N VAL A 95 4.21 -2.45 -3.71
CA VAL A 95 4.34 -0.98 -3.72
C VAL A 95 3.56 -0.35 -2.56
N ALA A 96 2.35 -0.84 -2.27
CA ALA A 96 1.53 -0.32 -1.18
C ALA A 96 2.22 -0.44 0.19
N ILE A 97 2.94 -1.53 0.42
CA ILE A 97 3.69 -1.77 1.67
C ILE A 97 4.89 -0.84 1.75
N TYR A 98 5.66 -0.69 0.67
CA TYR A 98 6.74 0.31 0.62
C TYR A 98 6.20 1.72 0.87
N SER A 99 5.07 2.09 0.25
CA SER A 99 4.44 3.39 0.48
C SER A 99 4.08 3.61 1.95
N ILE A 100 3.58 2.58 2.65
CA ILE A 100 3.30 2.67 4.09
C ILE A 100 4.58 2.95 4.89
N MET A 101 5.65 2.19 4.62
CA MET A 101 6.93 2.36 5.31
C MET A 101 7.59 3.72 5.05
N MET A 102 7.31 4.34 3.89
CA MET A 102 7.81 5.68 3.53
C MET A 102 6.94 6.85 4.02
N LYS A 103 5.71 6.61 4.52
CA LYS A 103 4.79 7.70 4.93
C LYS A 103 5.33 8.60 6.04
N ASP A 104 6.26 8.10 6.84
CA ASP A 104 6.78 8.78 8.03
C ASP A 104 8.31 8.88 7.96
N ALA A 105 8.78 9.87 7.18
CA ALA A 105 10.19 10.08 6.85
C ALA A 105 11.08 10.39 8.07
N GLU A 106 10.49 10.76 9.21
CA GLU A 106 11.22 11.03 10.46
C GLU A 106 11.72 9.74 11.14
N LYS A 107 11.27 8.56 10.71
CA LYS A 107 11.46 7.30 11.44
C LYS A 107 12.47 6.32 10.83
N GLU A 108 13.27 6.77 9.86
CA GLU A 108 14.39 6.03 9.22
C GLU A 108 14.11 4.57 8.81
N VAL A 109 12.85 4.22 8.55
CA VAL A 109 12.43 2.85 8.21
C VAL A 109 12.99 2.45 6.83
N LEU A 110 12.91 3.36 5.88
CA LEU A 110 13.51 3.24 4.56
C LEU A 110 14.19 4.56 4.22
N ASN A 111 15.47 4.47 3.85
CA ASN A 111 16.22 5.61 3.36
C ASN A 111 15.85 5.86 1.90
N VAL A 112 14.99 6.85 1.68
CA VAL A 112 14.64 7.32 0.34
C VAL A 112 15.90 7.92 -0.29
N LYS A 113 16.44 7.24 -1.31
CA LYS A 113 17.62 7.73 -2.03
C LYS A 113 17.30 8.90 -2.95
N GLU A 114 16.13 8.88 -3.57
CA GLU A 114 15.70 9.86 -4.55
C GLU A 114 14.18 9.93 -4.61
N HIS A 115 13.65 11.13 -4.87
CA HIS A 115 12.25 11.33 -5.23
C HIS A 115 12.17 11.65 -6.71
N LEU A 116 11.48 10.81 -7.47
CA LEU A 116 11.22 11.03 -8.90
C LEU A 116 9.79 11.54 -9.06
N ASP A 117 9.64 12.73 -9.67
CA ASP A 117 8.33 13.23 -10.09
C ASP A 117 7.75 12.25 -11.13
N CYS A 118 6.52 11.78 -10.93
CA CYS A 118 5.85 10.88 -11.86
C CYS A 118 5.18 11.59 -13.03
N HIS A 119 5.33 12.92 -13.13
CA HIS A 119 4.73 13.81 -14.11
C HIS A 119 3.21 13.58 -14.25
N GLY A 120 2.53 13.38 -13.12
CA GLY A 120 1.10 13.11 -13.09
C GLY A 120 0.55 12.92 -11.68
N SER A 121 -0.65 12.34 -11.57
CA SER A 121 -1.29 12.12 -10.28
C SER A 121 -1.97 10.76 -10.16
N PHE A 122 -1.87 10.21 -8.95
CA PHE A 122 -2.43 8.89 -8.60
C PHE A 122 -1.86 7.78 -9.47
N THR A 123 -0.55 7.58 -9.38
CA THR A 123 0.17 6.49 -10.05
C THR A 123 -0.44 5.16 -9.64
N ARG A 124 -1.08 4.50 -10.60
CA ARG A 124 -1.80 3.26 -10.38
C ARG A 124 -0.95 2.03 -10.66
N TYR A 125 -0.05 2.16 -11.62
CA TYR A 125 0.84 1.10 -12.04
C TYR A 125 2.13 1.68 -12.60
N PHE A 126 3.23 0.96 -12.46
CA PHE A 126 4.46 1.24 -13.18
C PHE A 126 5.15 -0.09 -13.48
N THR A 127 5.88 -0.13 -14.58
CA THR A 127 6.62 -1.33 -14.99
C THR A 127 7.80 -0.94 -15.85
N PHE A 128 8.88 -1.68 -15.72
CA PHE A 128 9.90 -1.66 -16.75
C PHE A 128 9.35 -2.29 -18.03
N ASP A 129 9.83 -1.79 -19.17
CA ASP A 129 9.67 -2.47 -20.44
C ASP A 129 10.46 -3.79 -20.45
N PRO A 130 10.18 -4.72 -21.38
CA PRO A 130 10.86 -6.01 -21.43
C PRO A 130 12.38 -5.91 -21.55
N THR A 131 12.90 -4.84 -22.18
CA THR A 131 14.35 -4.60 -22.29
C THR A 131 14.96 -3.99 -21.04
N LYS A 132 14.13 -3.55 -20.09
CA LYS A 132 14.46 -2.86 -18.84
C LYS A 132 15.16 -1.51 -19.03
N LYS A 133 15.12 -0.94 -20.24
CA LYS A 133 15.71 0.37 -20.53
C LYS A 133 14.78 1.52 -20.16
N PHE A 134 13.47 1.27 -20.17
CA PHE A 134 12.44 2.26 -19.95
C PHE A 134 11.52 1.84 -18.81
N LEU A 135 11.20 2.80 -17.94
CA LEU A 135 10.17 2.70 -16.92
C LEU A 135 8.93 3.43 -17.43
N LEU A 136 7.81 2.71 -17.54
CA LEU A 136 6.51 3.30 -17.83
C LEU A 136 5.70 3.47 -16.54
N VAL A 137 5.05 4.63 -16.42
CA VAL A 137 4.25 5.01 -15.26
C VAL A 137 2.84 5.39 -15.72
N ALA A 138 1.83 4.69 -15.20
CA ALA A 138 0.42 4.95 -15.45
C ALA A 138 -0.20 5.80 -14.34
N ASN A 139 -0.56 7.03 -14.68
CA ASN A 139 -1.18 7.96 -13.74
C ASN A 139 -2.67 8.07 -14.02
N GLN A 140 -3.47 7.52 -13.10
CA GLN A 140 -4.89 7.35 -13.29
C GLN A 140 -5.65 8.69 -13.33
N LYS A 141 -5.31 9.63 -12.45
CA LYS A 141 -6.11 10.86 -12.29
C LYS A 141 -5.73 11.97 -13.24
N SER A 142 -4.48 11.98 -13.71
CA SER A 142 -4.01 12.91 -14.75
C SER A 142 -4.22 12.36 -16.16
N ASN A 143 -4.78 11.15 -16.31
CA ASN A 143 -5.05 10.53 -17.61
C ASN A 143 -3.82 10.51 -18.54
N ASN A 144 -2.65 10.14 -18.00
CA ASN A 144 -1.42 10.08 -18.79
C ASN A 144 -0.54 8.86 -18.46
N LEU A 145 0.25 8.47 -19.46
CA LEU A 145 1.36 7.53 -19.34
C LEU A 145 2.67 8.29 -19.47
N VAL A 146 3.61 8.05 -18.58
CA VAL A 146 4.93 8.71 -18.59
C VAL A 146 6.02 7.67 -18.79
N CYS A 147 7.01 7.99 -19.61
CA CYS A 147 8.15 7.15 -19.92
C CYS A 147 9.43 7.80 -19.39
N PHE A 148 10.22 7.03 -18.65
CA PHE A 148 11.57 7.38 -18.23
C PHE A 148 12.55 6.37 -18.80
N SER A 149 13.77 6.79 -19.13
CA SER A 149 14.90 5.87 -19.30
C SER A 149 15.59 5.67 -17.96
N TYR A 150 16.21 4.51 -17.76
CA TYR A 150 17.00 4.20 -16.57
C TYR A 150 18.48 4.01 -16.93
N ASN A 151 19.34 4.79 -16.28
CA ASN A 151 20.79 4.66 -16.41
C ASN A 151 21.31 3.70 -15.32
N TYR A 152 21.85 2.55 -15.74
CA TYR A 152 22.36 1.52 -14.86
C TYR A 152 23.70 1.85 -14.19
N ASP A 153 24.48 2.76 -14.77
CA ASP A 153 25.83 3.07 -14.27
C ASP A 153 25.76 3.91 -12.98
N ASN A 154 24.78 4.81 -12.89
CA ASN A 154 24.60 5.72 -11.76
C ASN A 154 23.25 5.57 -11.05
N GLY A 155 22.34 4.74 -11.57
CA GLY A 155 21.03 4.46 -10.99
C GLY A 155 20.00 5.58 -11.15
N THR A 156 20.17 6.49 -12.12
CA THR A 156 19.27 7.65 -12.31
C THR A 156 18.21 7.42 -13.38
N TYR A 157 17.06 8.06 -13.22
CA TYR A 157 15.99 8.11 -14.23
C TYR A 157 16.04 9.42 -15.02
N THR A 158 15.75 9.36 -16.32
CA THR A 158 15.60 10.56 -17.17
C THR A 158 14.24 10.54 -17.85
N PHE A 159 13.49 11.64 -17.76
CA PHE A 159 12.23 11.78 -18.48
C PHE A 159 12.46 11.67 -20.00
N VAL A 160 11.68 10.83 -20.66
CA VAL A 160 11.76 10.60 -22.12
C VAL A 160 10.57 11.23 -22.81
N SER A 161 9.36 10.87 -22.40
CA SER A 161 8.12 11.35 -23.01
C SER A 161 6.90 11.10 -22.13
N GLN A 162 5.78 11.71 -22.48
CA GLN A 162 4.47 11.39 -21.93
C GLN A 162 3.43 11.27 -23.03
N LEU A 163 2.42 10.44 -22.78
CA LEU A 163 1.21 10.32 -23.59
C LEU A 163 0.04 10.81 -22.75
N ASP A 164 -0.58 11.90 -23.18
CA ASP A 164 -1.77 12.46 -22.56
C ASP A 164 -3.06 11.86 -23.15
N ASN A 165 -4.19 12.11 -22.49
CA ASN A 165 -5.52 11.62 -22.89
C ASN A 165 -5.67 10.08 -22.90
N ILE A 166 -4.86 9.38 -22.10
CA ILE A 166 -5.09 7.97 -21.79
C ILE A 166 -6.07 7.94 -20.62
N GLU A 167 -7.34 7.60 -20.85
CA GLU A 167 -8.35 7.65 -19.78
C GLU A 167 -8.06 6.63 -18.68
N SER A 168 -7.87 7.13 -17.45
CA SER A 168 -7.82 6.34 -16.22
C SER A 168 -6.94 5.07 -16.33
N PRO A 169 -5.66 5.16 -16.74
CA PRO A 169 -4.83 3.98 -16.96
C PRO A 169 -4.64 3.20 -15.65
N GLN A 170 -4.93 1.90 -15.71
CA GLN A 170 -4.92 1.02 -14.54
C GLN A 170 -3.74 0.04 -14.50
N HIS A 171 -3.32 -0.44 -15.67
CA HIS A 171 -2.31 -1.49 -15.80
C HIS A 171 -1.65 -1.40 -17.18
N ILE A 172 -0.37 -1.76 -17.25
CA ILE A 172 0.41 -1.78 -18.49
C ILE A 172 0.85 -3.23 -18.73
N VAL A 173 0.65 -3.74 -19.94
CA VAL A 173 1.08 -5.08 -20.34
C VAL A 173 1.78 -4.97 -21.68
N PHE A 174 2.92 -5.64 -21.81
CA PHE A 174 3.64 -5.76 -23.07
C PHE A 174 3.18 -7.02 -23.78
N LEU A 175 2.65 -6.87 -24.98
CA LEU A 175 2.27 -7.99 -25.83
C LEU A 175 3.50 -8.45 -26.60
N ASN A 176 3.87 -9.72 -26.42
CA ASN A 176 4.75 -10.39 -27.37
C ASN A 176 3.88 -10.86 -28.53
N ASP A 177 3.66 -9.98 -29.51
CA ASP A 177 2.97 -10.34 -30.74
C ASP A 177 4.03 -10.69 -31.80
N PRO A 178 4.19 -11.97 -32.16
CA PRO A 178 5.12 -12.37 -33.23
C PRO A 178 4.64 -11.96 -34.63
N SER A 179 3.44 -11.37 -34.77
CA SER A 179 2.87 -10.90 -36.04
C SER A 179 2.98 -9.39 -36.27
N LEU A 180 3.53 -8.64 -35.30
CA LEU A 180 3.93 -7.22 -35.43
C LEU A 180 5.42 -7.08 -35.76
#